data_AF-A0AAP2BQI0-F1
#
_entry.id   AF-A0AAP2BQI0-F1
#
_cell.length_a   1.000
_cell.length_b   1.000
_cell.length_c   1.000
_cell.angle_alpha   90.00
_cell.angle_beta   90.00
_cell.angle_gamma   90.00
#
_symmetry.space_group_name_H-M   'P 1'
#
loop_
_entity.id
_entity.type
_entity.pdbx_description
1 polymer ?
#
loop_
_entity_poly.entity_id
_entity_poly.type
_entity_poly.pdbx_seq_one_letter_code
_entity_poly.pdbx_strand_id
1 'polypeptide(L)'
;LRRRYTRFWRHKVRLLLVAGEPAHIAAIVPGLAEKQWLEGHRTVLIYGGTLSLAPDTERLAALRKLRRSRPLDGIVLALDETQATSATLDNHLRTLEQVGEALRWQPPVYLWQVTDSAWPQDTRISQTVGALFPPGATPEGVAQQLRAILPSLGERGMQQLCADPAHDYLLRLGRTLEGSGIARWRTLLTPWLTERLQRVPLRGLMFSPPLAPDTTAGETPHPHRWSAPAAWQGVTADCAQARGVRAGLPWQRASGVIALSLMALWGAGSLVSFAVNRQH
;
A
#
# COMPACT_ATOMS: atom_id res chain seq x y z
N LEU A 1 -12.55 -2.64 18.49
CA LEU A 1 -13.20 -1.84 17.42
C LEU A 1 -14.68 -1.48 17.66
N ARG A 2 -15.65 -2.43 17.66
CA ARG A 2 -17.10 -2.09 17.82
C ARG A 2 -17.44 -1.35 19.12
N ARG A 3 -16.82 -1.75 20.24
CA ARG A 3 -17.00 -1.10 21.55
C ARG A 3 -16.40 0.31 21.59
N ARG A 4 -15.18 0.49 21.05
CA ARG A 4 -14.44 1.76 21.06
C ARG A 4 -14.95 2.79 20.04
N TYR A 5 -15.38 2.35 18.86
CA TYR A 5 -15.71 3.23 17.73
C TYR A 5 -17.18 3.16 17.28
N THR A 6 -18.05 2.50 18.04
CA THR A 6 -19.51 2.38 17.82
C THR A 6 -19.89 1.60 16.55
N ARG A 7 -21.19 1.57 16.22
CA ARG A 7 -21.78 0.81 15.10
C ARG A 7 -21.18 1.13 13.73
N PHE A 8 -20.67 2.35 13.54
CA PHE A 8 -20.06 2.84 12.29
C PHE A 8 -18.54 2.75 12.23
N TRP A 9 -17.92 1.91 13.07
CA TRP A 9 -16.46 1.78 13.13
C TRP A 9 -15.80 1.49 11.76
N ARG A 10 -16.49 0.78 10.85
CA ARG A 10 -16.00 0.43 9.50
C ARG A 10 -15.68 1.65 8.61
N HIS A 11 -16.23 2.82 8.94
CA HIS A 11 -15.97 4.08 8.25
C HIS A 11 -15.03 5.00 9.04
N LYS A 12 -14.84 4.74 10.33
CA LYS A 12 -14.04 5.56 11.24
C LYS A 12 -12.62 5.04 11.42
N VAL A 13 -12.41 3.74 11.19
CA VAL A 13 -11.14 3.04 11.40
C VAL A 13 -10.56 2.65 10.06
N ARG A 14 -9.28 2.96 9.89
CA ARG A 14 -8.46 2.62 8.72
C ARG A 14 -7.82 1.26 8.95
N LEU A 15 -7.87 0.38 7.95
CA LEU A 15 -7.19 -0.91 7.96
C LEU A 15 -6.06 -0.89 6.94
N LEU A 16 -4.81 -0.99 7.43
CA LEU A 16 -3.62 -1.05 6.60
C LEU A 16 -2.98 -2.42 6.72
N LEU A 17 -2.67 -3.03 5.59
CA LEU A 17 -1.88 -4.27 5.55
C LEU A 17 -0.42 -3.90 5.36
N VAL A 18 0.47 -4.44 6.19
CA VAL A 18 1.92 -4.18 6.12
C VAL A 18 2.60 -5.47 5.64
N ALA A 19 3.14 -5.44 4.43
CA ALA A 19 3.79 -6.58 3.79
C ALA A 19 5.25 -6.28 3.49
N GLY A 20 6.07 -7.32 3.34
CA GLY A 20 7.53 -7.22 3.21
C GLY A 20 8.22 -8.32 3.99
N GLU A 21 9.54 -8.39 3.95
CA GLU A 21 10.25 -9.37 4.79
C GLU A 21 10.11 -9.02 6.27
N PRO A 22 10.14 -10.02 7.19
CA PRO A 22 9.93 -9.79 8.61
C PRO A 22 10.84 -8.72 9.21
N ALA A 23 12.10 -8.65 8.76
CA ALA A 23 13.07 -7.64 9.20
C ALA A 23 12.65 -6.21 8.81
N HIS A 24 12.19 -6.01 7.57
CA HIS A 24 11.78 -4.67 7.09
C HIS A 24 10.44 -4.26 7.71
N ILE A 25 9.51 -5.21 7.89
CA ILE A 25 8.27 -4.95 8.63
C ILE A 25 8.60 -4.53 10.07
N ALA A 26 9.49 -5.24 10.74
CA ALA A 26 9.91 -4.90 12.10
C ALA A 26 10.60 -3.53 12.15
N ALA A 27 11.34 -3.14 11.13
CA ALA A 27 11.97 -1.83 11.04
C ALA A 27 10.96 -0.67 10.91
N ILE A 28 9.79 -0.87 10.29
CA ILE A 28 8.77 0.19 10.15
C ILE A 28 7.62 0.09 11.17
N VAL A 29 7.40 -1.09 11.73
CA VAL A 29 6.40 -1.37 12.76
C VAL A 29 6.92 -2.46 13.70
N PRO A 30 7.75 -2.11 14.69
CA PRO A 30 8.28 -3.06 15.66
C PRO A 30 7.17 -3.85 16.37
N GLY A 31 7.33 -5.16 16.51
CA GLY A 31 6.38 -6.05 17.20
C GLY A 31 5.11 -6.42 16.41
N LEU A 32 4.94 -5.95 15.17
CA LEU A 32 3.75 -6.29 14.37
C LEU A 32 3.69 -7.78 13.98
N ALA A 33 4.83 -8.39 13.67
CA ALA A 33 4.90 -9.81 13.30
C ALA A 33 4.48 -10.73 14.46
N GLU A 34 4.89 -10.43 15.68
CA GLU A 34 4.53 -11.20 16.87
C GLU A 34 3.05 -11.04 17.23
N LYS A 35 2.56 -9.79 17.22
CA LYS A 35 1.20 -9.45 17.65
C LYS A 35 0.14 -9.63 16.57
N GLN A 36 0.55 -9.84 15.32
CA GLN A 36 -0.27 -9.97 14.09
C GLN A 36 -1.12 -8.74 13.72
N TRP A 37 -1.45 -7.88 14.67
CA TRP A 37 -2.11 -6.60 14.46
C TRP A 37 -1.79 -5.61 15.59
N LEU A 38 -1.83 -4.32 15.25
CA LEU A 38 -1.67 -3.21 16.19
C LEU A 38 -2.73 -2.13 15.90
N GLU A 39 -3.25 -1.46 16.92
CA GLU A 39 -4.29 -0.43 16.85
C GLU A 39 -3.84 0.87 17.53
N GLY A 40 -3.98 1.99 16.82
CA GLY A 40 -3.73 3.32 17.35
C GLY A 40 -4.26 4.40 16.42
N HIS A 41 -4.68 5.55 16.95
CA HIS A 41 -5.05 6.72 16.15
C HIS A 41 -6.08 6.46 15.03
N ARG A 42 -7.06 5.59 15.30
CA ARG A 42 -8.09 5.13 14.33
C ARG A 42 -7.51 4.37 13.13
N THR A 43 -6.36 3.75 13.31
CA THR A 43 -5.70 2.91 12.32
C THR A 43 -5.41 1.56 12.96
N VAL A 44 -5.66 0.50 12.21
CA VAL A 44 -5.24 -0.86 12.54
C VAL A 44 -4.24 -1.30 11.50
N LEU A 45 -3.03 -1.61 11.94
CA LEU A 45 -2.02 -2.25 11.14
C LEU A 45 -2.18 -3.76 11.26
N ILE A 46 -2.17 -4.45 10.13
CA ILE A 46 -2.32 -5.91 10.04
C ILE A 46 -1.05 -6.45 9.40
N TYR A 47 -0.45 -7.45 10.02
CA TYR A 47 0.69 -8.15 9.43
C TYR A 47 0.26 -8.82 8.11
N GLY A 48 0.95 -8.54 7.02
CA GLY A 48 0.68 -9.08 5.69
C GLY A 48 1.64 -10.18 5.26
N GLY A 49 2.78 -10.31 5.94
CA GLY A 49 3.81 -11.29 5.59
C GLY A 49 4.62 -10.90 4.34
N THR A 50 5.45 -11.86 3.93
CA THR A 50 6.35 -11.74 2.78
C THR A 50 5.58 -11.87 1.45
N LEU A 51 5.88 -11.01 0.48
CA LEU A 51 5.29 -11.05 -0.87
C LEU A 51 6.02 -12.00 -1.84
N SER A 52 7.09 -12.66 -1.39
CA SER A 52 7.79 -13.72 -2.13
C SER A 52 7.03 -15.05 -2.11
N LEU A 53 6.02 -15.19 -1.25
CA LEU A 53 5.17 -16.36 -1.12
C LEU A 53 3.78 -16.09 -1.69
N ALA A 54 3.07 -17.16 -2.05
CA ALA A 54 1.67 -17.05 -2.46
C ALA A 54 0.82 -16.40 -1.33
N PRO A 55 -0.14 -15.54 -1.68
CA PRO A 55 -0.93 -14.83 -0.67
C PRO A 55 -1.81 -15.80 0.11
N ASP A 56 -1.89 -15.59 1.42
CA ASP A 56 -2.78 -16.34 2.31
C ASP A 56 -4.24 -15.97 2.01
N THR A 57 -4.86 -16.75 1.12
CA THR A 57 -6.23 -16.53 0.66
C THR A 57 -7.26 -16.65 1.77
N GLU A 58 -7.00 -17.46 2.81
CA GLU A 58 -7.91 -17.62 3.95
C GLU A 58 -7.93 -16.37 4.80
N ARG A 59 -6.74 -15.83 5.12
CA ARG A 59 -6.60 -14.56 5.85
C ARG A 59 -7.21 -13.40 5.06
N LEU A 60 -6.96 -13.31 3.76
CA LEU A 60 -7.56 -12.29 2.91
C LEU A 60 -9.09 -12.43 2.84
N ALA A 61 -9.62 -13.66 2.80
CA ALA A 61 -11.06 -13.90 2.86
C ALA A 61 -11.66 -13.48 4.21
N ALA A 62 -10.95 -13.68 5.33
CA ALA A 62 -11.35 -13.20 6.64
C ALA A 62 -11.38 -11.65 6.70
N LEU A 63 -10.37 -10.98 6.13
CA LEU A 63 -10.34 -9.51 6.01
C LEU A 63 -11.50 -8.98 5.15
N ARG A 64 -11.84 -9.67 4.07
CA ARG A 64 -13.01 -9.33 3.23
C ARG A 64 -14.33 -9.46 3.99
N LYS A 65 -14.46 -10.43 4.90
CA LYS A 65 -15.66 -10.57 5.78
C LYS A 65 -15.76 -9.42 6.78
N LEU A 66 -14.63 -8.85 7.21
CA LEU A 66 -14.58 -7.75 8.17
C LEU A 66 -15.21 -6.45 7.60
N ARG A 67 -14.87 -6.09 6.35
CA ARG A 67 -15.44 -4.96 5.59
C ARG A 67 -15.74 -5.36 4.14
N ARG A 68 -17.03 -5.39 3.77
CA ARG A 68 -17.48 -5.90 2.46
C ARG A 68 -17.16 -5.00 1.25
N SER A 69 -17.12 -3.68 1.42
CA SER A 69 -16.96 -2.73 0.29
C SER A 69 -15.52 -2.30 0.05
N ARG A 70 -14.75 -2.14 1.13
CA ARG A 70 -13.33 -1.77 1.12
C ARG A 70 -12.64 -2.55 2.24
N PRO A 71 -12.16 -3.77 1.98
CA PRO A 71 -11.52 -4.60 2.99
C PRO A 71 -10.34 -3.90 3.66
N LEU A 72 -9.52 -3.21 2.86
CA LEU A 72 -8.34 -2.46 3.30
C LEU A 72 -8.37 -1.04 2.71
N ASP A 73 -7.86 -0.08 3.48
CA ASP A 73 -7.68 1.31 3.07
C ASP A 73 -6.30 1.56 2.45
N GLY A 74 -5.36 0.62 2.60
CA GLY A 74 -4.07 0.64 1.92
C GLY A 74 -3.20 -0.57 2.25
N ILE A 75 -2.17 -0.79 1.43
CA ILE A 75 -1.10 -1.75 1.66
C ILE A 75 0.21 -0.95 1.74
N VAL A 76 1.00 -1.18 2.78
CA VAL A 76 2.35 -0.64 2.90
C VAL A 76 3.32 -1.78 2.64
N LEU A 77 4.15 -1.62 1.62
CA LEU A 77 5.17 -2.58 1.25
C LEU A 77 6.52 -2.09 1.79
N ALA A 78 7.00 -2.75 2.83
CA ALA A 78 8.32 -2.54 3.41
C ALA A 78 9.37 -3.26 2.55
N LEU A 79 10.44 -2.55 2.23
CA LEU A 79 11.60 -3.09 1.52
C LEU A 79 12.87 -2.36 1.96
N ASP A 80 14.03 -2.94 1.69
CA ASP A 80 15.30 -2.23 1.81
C ASP A 80 15.83 -1.75 0.44
N GLU A 81 17.02 -1.14 0.47
CA GLU A 81 17.69 -0.66 -0.73
C GLU A 81 18.16 -1.78 -1.67
N THR A 82 18.55 -2.93 -1.12
CA THR A 82 19.06 -4.08 -1.88
C THR A 82 17.96 -4.83 -2.61
N GLN A 83 16.76 -4.83 -2.04
CA GLN A 83 15.55 -5.45 -2.59
C GLN A 83 14.83 -4.55 -3.60
N ALA A 84 15.12 -3.26 -3.64
CA ALA A 84 14.58 -2.32 -4.62
C ALA A 84 15.17 -2.56 -6.02
N THR A 85 14.92 -3.73 -6.59
CA THR A 85 15.30 -4.16 -7.94
C THR A 85 14.07 -4.35 -8.82
N SER A 86 14.23 -4.28 -10.15
CA SER A 86 13.13 -4.46 -11.09
C SER A 86 12.47 -5.84 -10.95
N ALA A 87 13.26 -6.89 -10.74
CA ALA A 87 12.74 -8.26 -10.64
C ALA A 87 11.91 -8.46 -9.37
N THR A 88 12.39 -7.95 -8.23
CA THR A 88 11.68 -8.02 -6.95
C THR A 88 10.37 -7.23 -6.99
N LEU A 89 10.40 -6.01 -7.55
CA LEU A 89 9.21 -5.17 -7.67
C LEU A 89 8.18 -5.74 -8.68
N ASP A 90 8.62 -6.38 -9.76
CA ASP A 90 7.72 -7.11 -10.67
C ASP A 90 7.04 -8.28 -9.97
N ASN A 91 7.79 -9.07 -9.18
CA ASN A 91 7.21 -10.15 -8.38
C ASN A 91 6.21 -9.63 -7.33
N HIS A 92 6.54 -8.53 -6.65
CA HIS A 92 5.64 -7.88 -5.71
C HIS A 92 4.37 -7.37 -6.40
N LEU A 93 4.46 -6.80 -7.60
CA LEU A 93 3.31 -6.36 -8.38
C LEU A 93 2.35 -7.52 -8.66
N ARG A 94 2.85 -8.65 -9.17
CA ARG A 94 2.04 -9.85 -9.44
C ARG A 94 1.37 -10.40 -8.18
N THR A 95 2.10 -10.46 -7.07
CA THR A 95 1.54 -10.92 -5.80
C THR A 95 0.47 -9.96 -5.29
N LEU A 96 0.66 -8.65 -5.43
CA LEU A 96 -0.34 -7.65 -5.06
C LEU A 96 -1.60 -7.72 -5.93
N GLU A 97 -1.49 -8.08 -7.21
CA GLU A 97 -2.65 -8.35 -8.06
C GLU A 97 -3.44 -9.56 -7.55
N GLN A 98 -2.77 -10.65 -7.17
CA GLN A 98 -3.41 -11.82 -6.56
C GLN A 98 -4.09 -11.46 -5.23
N VAL A 99 -3.45 -10.63 -4.40
CA VAL A 99 -4.05 -10.08 -3.16
C VAL A 99 -5.32 -9.30 -3.49
N GLY A 100 -5.30 -8.42 -4.50
CA GLY A 100 -6.47 -7.67 -4.93
C GLY A 100 -7.61 -8.56 -5.43
N GLU A 101 -7.29 -9.58 -6.22
CA GLU A 101 -8.26 -10.55 -6.72
C GLU A 101 -8.94 -11.32 -5.57
N ALA A 102 -8.17 -11.80 -4.58
CA ALA A 102 -8.67 -12.46 -3.40
C ALA A 102 -9.57 -11.55 -2.55
N LEU A 103 -9.20 -10.26 -2.43
CA LEU A 103 -9.98 -9.24 -1.72
C LEU A 103 -11.20 -8.74 -2.51
N ARG A 104 -11.27 -8.99 -3.83
CA ARG A 104 -12.18 -8.34 -4.79
C ARG A 104 -12.07 -6.81 -4.78
N TRP A 105 -10.92 -6.32 -4.34
CA TRP A 105 -10.60 -4.92 -4.12
C TRP A 105 -9.10 -4.77 -4.07
N GLN A 106 -8.53 -3.96 -4.95
CA GLN A 106 -7.13 -3.58 -4.90
C GLN A 106 -6.98 -2.30 -4.07
N PRO A 107 -6.40 -2.37 -2.86
CA PRO A 107 -6.15 -1.19 -2.05
C PRO A 107 -5.01 -0.35 -2.65
N PRO A 108 -4.95 0.96 -2.34
CA PRO A 108 -3.79 1.77 -2.68
C PRO A 108 -2.51 1.22 -2.04
N VAL A 109 -1.41 1.27 -2.78
CA VAL A 109 -0.11 0.73 -2.33
C VAL A 109 0.86 1.88 -2.06
N TYR A 110 1.51 1.83 -0.90
CA TYR A 110 2.60 2.71 -0.52
C TYR A 110 3.87 1.87 -0.42
N LEU A 111 4.89 2.24 -1.18
CA LEU A 111 6.22 1.66 -1.01
C LEU A 111 6.91 2.36 0.15
N TRP A 112 7.63 1.61 0.98
CA TRP A 112 8.37 2.12 2.10
C TRP A 112 9.77 1.54 2.10
N GLN A 113 10.75 2.33 1.66
CA GLN A 113 12.15 1.94 1.70
C GLN A 113 12.72 2.25 3.08
N VAL A 114 13.18 1.21 3.76
CA VAL A 114 13.99 1.32 4.97
C VAL A 114 15.42 1.60 4.54
N THR A 115 16.02 2.64 5.10
CA THR A 115 17.40 3.05 4.79
C THR A 115 18.19 3.11 6.07
N ASP A 116 19.14 2.18 6.21
CA ASP A 116 19.99 2.11 7.40
C ASP A 116 20.88 3.34 7.52
N SER A 117 21.14 3.76 8.76
CA SER A 117 22.12 4.79 9.09
C SER A 117 23.27 4.17 9.84
N ALA A 118 24.48 4.68 9.61
CA ALA A 118 25.66 4.27 10.38
C ALA A 118 25.54 4.69 11.86
N TRP A 119 24.71 5.70 12.14
CA TRP A 119 24.50 6.24 13.48
C TRP A 119 23.06 6.01 13.95
N PRO A 120 22.83 5.72 15.24
CA PRO A 120 21.48 5.69 15.81
C PRO A 120 20.69 6.97 15.48
N GLN A 121 19.43 6.81 15.09
CA GLN A 121 18.52 7.91 14.71
C GLN A 121 17.27 7.95 15.60
N ASP A 122 17.31 7.27 16.74
CA ASP A 122 16.20 7.06 17.67
C ASP A 122 15.80 8.34 18.42
N THR A 123 16.76 9.24 18.68
CA THR A 123 16.51 10.54 19.32
C THR A 123 16.11 11.64 18.34
N ARG A 124 16.18 11.37 17.04
CA ARG A 124 15.86 12.34 15.98
C ARG A 124 14.38 12.66 15.97
N ILE A 125 14.04 13.90 15.63
CA ILE A 125 12.65 14.28 15.35
C ILE A 125 12.11 13.44 14.19
N SER A 126 11.23 12.49 14.53
CA SER A 126 10.57 11.62 13.57
C SER A 126 9.59 12.44 12.72
N GLN A 127 9.57 12.20 11.42
CA GLN A 127 8.70 12.90 10.48
C GLN A 127 8.45 12.03 9.26
N THR A 128 7.34 12.27 8.58
CA THR A 128 7.09 11.64 7.27
C THR A 128 8.10 12.16 6.26
N VAL A 129 8.76 11.23 5.58
CA VAL A 129 9.70 11.54 4.50
C VAL A 129 9.32 10.67 3.30
N GLY A 130 9.07 11.30 2.16
CA GLY A 130 8.61 10.61 0.97
C GLY A 130 7.73 11.47 0.09
N ALA A 131 7.39 10.91 -1.07
CA ALA A 131 6.52 11.52 -2.06
C ALA A 131 5.20 10.76 -2.14
N LEU A 132 4.09 11.50 -2.14
CA LEU A 132 2.78 10.98 -2.49
C LEU A 132 2.53 11.27 -3.97
N PHE A 133 1.91 10.32 -4.65
CA PHE A 133 1.64 10.39 -6.09
C PHE A 133 0.15 10.62 -6.32
N PRO A 134 -0.25 11.49 -7.25
CA PRO A 134 -1.67 11.61 -7.63
C PRO A 134 -2.18 10.33 -8.31
N PRO A 135 -3.50 10.11 -8.38
CA PRO A 135 -4.06 8.99 -9.15
C PRO A 135 -3.63 9.10 -10.62
N GLY A 136 -3.17 7.99 -11.22
CA GLY A 136 -2.68 8.00 -12.60
C GLY A 136 -1.35 8.73 -12.79
N ALA A 137 -0.49 8.75 -11.77
CA ALA A 137 0.85 9.31 -11.87
C ALA A 137 1.65 8.68 -13.03
N THR A 138 2.44 9.51 -13.69
CA THR A 138 3.38 9.07 -14.73
C THR A 138 4.78 8.91 -14.14
N PRO A 139 5.70 8.18 -14.80
CA PRO A 139 7.10 8.11 -14.36
C PRO A 139 7.74 9.50 -14.17
N GLU A 140 7.46 10.43 -15.08
CA GLU A 140 7.91 11.83 -15.01
C GLU A 140 7.30 12.54 -13.81
N GLY A 141 6.01 12.32 -13.54
CA GLY A 141 5.32 12.84 -12.36
C GLY A 141 5.92 12.32 -11.05
N VAL A 142 6.31 11.05 -10.99
CA VAL A 142 7.03 10.48 -9.84
C VAL A 142 8.36 11.19 -9.63
N ALA A 143 9.15 11.36 -10.71
CA ALA A 143 10.42 12.06 -10.62
C ALA A 143 10.25 13.52 -10.17
N GLN A 144 9.19 14.19 -10.63
CA GLN A 144 8.86 15.55 -10.20
C GLN A 144 8.49 15.61 -8.71
N GLN A 145 7.66 14.69 -8.22
CA GLN A 145 7.28 14.64 -6.80
C GLN A 145 8.47 14.33 -5.89
N LEU A 146 9.38 13.45 -6.32
CA LEU A 146 10.61 13.17 -5.57
C LEU A 146 11.60 14.36 -5.59
N ARG A 147 11.66 15.14 -6.68
CA ARG A 147 12.44 16.39 -6.70
C ARG A 147 11.84 17.45 -5.77
N ALA A 148 10.52 17.54 -5.71
CA ALA A 148 9.81 18.53 -4.91
C ALA A 148 10.07 18.40 -3.40
N ILE A 149 10.46 17.20 -2.92
CA ILE A 149 10.80 17.00 -1.50
C ILE A 149 12.24 17.41 -1.15
N LEU A 150 13.15 17.52 -2.13
CA LEU A 150 14.58 17.80 -1.89
C LEU A 150 14.84 19.08 -1.07
N PRO A 151 14.20 20.24 -1.35
CA PRO A 151 14.43 21.45 -0.56
C PRO A 151 14.08 21.24 0.92
N SER A 152 12.94 20.59 1.19
CA SER A 152 12.50 20.31 2.56
C SER A 152 13.41 19.32 3.29
N LEU A 153 14.05 18.39 2.56
CA LEU A 153 15.06 17.48 3.11
C LEU A 153 16.33 18.25 3.49
N GLY A 154 16.75 19.20 2.66
CA GLY A 154 17.89 20.08 2.93
C GLY A 154 17.68 20.95 4.16
N GLU A 155 16.57 21.69 4.21
CA GLU A 155 16.25 22.60 5.32
C GLU A 155 16.11 21.85 6.66
N ARG A 156 15.24 20.83 6.71
CA ARG A 156 15.01 20.06 7.93
C ARG A 156 16.23 19.22 8.31
N GLY A 157 16.96 18.71 7.31
CA GLY A 157 18.19 17.97 7.53
C GLY A 157 19.27 18.83 8.16
N MET A 158 19.43 20.07 7.71
CA MET A 158 20.37 21.01 8.32
C MET A 158 19.97 21.35 9.76
N GLN A 159 18.68 21.58 10.00
CA GLN A 159 18.17 21.83 11.36
C GLN A 159 18.46 20.66 12.31
N GLN A 160 18.26 19.41 11.85
CA GLN A 160 18.56 18.21 12.64
C GLN A 160 20.06 18.07 12.89
N LEU A 161 20.89 18.29 11.87
CA LEU A 161 22.35 18.22 11.98
C LEU A 161 22.92 19.27 12.96
N CYS A 162 22.36 20.49 12.97
CA CYS A 162 22.74 21.54 13.91
C CYS A 162 22.38 21.18 15.36
N ALA A 163 21.32 20.39 15.58
CA ALA A 163 20.93 19.93 16.91
C ALA A 163 21.80 18.75 17.38
N ASP A 164 22.09 17.81 16.49
CA ASP A 164 22.96 16.66 16.74
C ASP A 164 23.69 16.26 15.44
N PRO A 165 25.03 16.29 15.40
CA PRO A 165 25.81 15.86 14.23
C PRO A 165 25.51 14.43 13.76
N ALA A 166 24.97 13.56 14.62
CA ALA A 166 24.58 12.21 14.26
C ALA A 166 23.28 12.16 13.42
N HIS A 167 22.47 13.23 13.37
CA HIS A 167 21.17 13.24 12.66
C HIS A 167 21.30 13.62 11.17
N ASP A 168 22.21 12.98 10.45
CA ASP A 168 22.54 13.26 9.05
C ASP A 168 21.55 12.67 8.02
N TYR A 169 20.62 11.83 8.48
CA TYR A 169 19.78 10.97 7.63
C TYR A 169 19.10 11.72 6.47
N LEU A 170 18.45 12.87 6.74
CA LEU A 170 17.70 13.61 5.72
C LEU A 170 18.60 14.19 4.62
N LEU A 171 19.78 14.69 5.01
CA LEU A 171 20.75 15.25 4.09
C LEU A 171 21.34 14.15 3.21
N ARG A 172 21.70 13.01 3.81
CA ARG A 172 22.21 11.85 3.10
C ARG A 172 21.17 11.30 2.11
N LEU A 173 19.91 11.16 2.55
CA LEU A 173 18.81 10.76 1.67
C LEU A 173 18.62 11.75 0.52
N GLY A 174 18.63 13.05 0.80
CA GLY A 174 18.53 14.10 -0.22
C GLY A 174 19.63 13.97 -1.28
N ARG A 175 20.89 13.77 -0.83
CA ARG A 175 22.05 13.58 -1.71
C ARG A 175 21.93 12.32 -2.57
N THR A 176 21.48 11.20 -1.99
CA THR A 176 21.24 9.94 -2.72
C THR A 176 20.14 10.09 -3.78
N LEU A 177 19.04 10.76 -3.43
CA LEU A 177 17.94 11.01 -4.35
C LEU A 177 18.36 11.92 -5.50
N GLU A 178 19.06 13.02 -5.20
CA GLU A 178 19.55 13.98 -6.18
C GLU A 178 20.54 13.37 -7.17
N GLY A 179 21.48 12.54 -6.68
CA GLY A 179 22.49 11.92 -7.53
C GLY A 179 21.92 10.92 -8.54
N SER A 180 21.32 9.83 -8.06
CA SER A 180 20.78 8.77 -8.92
C SER A 180 19.46 8.16 -8.44
N GLY A 181 19.07 8.39 -7.19
CA GLY A 181 17.89 7.78 -6.58
C GLY A 181 16.60 8.16 -7.30
N ILE A 182 16.43 9.41 -7.74
CA ILE A 182 15.24 9.83 -8.50
C ILE A 182 15.17 9.12 -9.86
N ALA A 183 16.27 9.06 -10.58
CA ALA A 183 16.33 8.38 -11.88
C ALA A 183 16.09 6.87 -11.72
N ARG A 184 16.69 6.25 -10.70
CA ARG A 184 16.49 4.84 -10.33
C ARG A 184 15.02 4.56 -10.02
N TRP A 185 14.40 5.31 -9.11
CA TRP A 185 13.01 5.10 -8.72
C TRP A 185 12.04 5.37 -9.86
N ARG A 186 12.29 6.37 -10.72
CA ARG A 186 11.52 6.56 -11.94
C ARG A 186 11.52 5.28 -12.79
N THR A 187 12.69 4.72 -13.07
CA THR A 187 12.83 3.51 -13.89
C THR A 187 12.19 2.28 -13.24
N LEU A 188 12.43 2.08 -11.94
CA LEU A 188 11.89 0.95 -11.17
C LEU A 188 10.35 0.96 -11.11
N LEU A 189 9.74 2.15 -11.04
CA LEU A 189 8.29 2.30 -10.93
C LEU A 189 7.58 2.40 -12.27
N THR A 190 8.30 2.51 -13.39
CA THR A 190 7.70 2.56 -14.73
C THR A 190 6.67 1.43 -14.95
N PRO A 191 6.97 0.13 -14.69
CA PRO A 191 5.99 -0.94 -14.91
C PRO A 191 4.70 -0.77 -14.10
N TRP A 192 4.79 -0.20 -12.89
CA TRP A 192 3.66 0.05 -12.00
C TRP A 192 2.77 1.22 -12.48
N LEU A 193 3.29 2.08 -13.35
CA LEU A 193 2.63 3.32 -13.79
C LEU A 193 2.16 3.25 -15.25
N THR A 194 2.89 2.54 -16.12
CA THR A 194 2.64 2.54 -17.57
C THR A 194 1.89 1.32 -18.07
N GLU A 195 1.98 0.18 -17.39
CA GLU A 195 1.33 -1.02 -17.90
C GLU A 195 -0.19 -0.90 -17.77
N ARG A 196 -0.88 -1.25 -18.87
CA ARG A 196 -2.33 -1.21 -19.06
C ARG A 196 -3.12 -2.07 -18.06
N LEU A 197 -2.39 -2.75 -17.16
CA LEU A 197 -2.82 -3.45 -15.95
C LEU A 197 -2.77 -2.49 -14.74
N GLN A 198 -3.45 -1.34 -14.81
CA GLN A 198 -3.63 -0.40 -13.68
C GLN A 198 -4.50 -0.98 -12.55
N ARG A 199 -4.26 -2.23 -12.17
CA ARG A 199 -4.95 -2.88 -11.07
C ARG A 199 -4.46 -2.30 -9.77
N VAL A 200 -3.13 -2.20 -9.61
CA VAL A 200 -2.44 -1.74 -8.39
C VAL A 200 -2.25 -0.22 -8.37
N PRO A 201 -3.02 0.54 -7.56
CA PRO A 201 -2.89 1.99 -7.49
C PRO A 201 -1.71 2.36 -6.58
N LEU A 202 -0.56 2.65 -7.17
CA LEU A 202 0.60 3.19 -6.45
C LEU A 202 0.30 4.62 -5.96
N ARG A 203 0.43 4.86 -4.66
CA ARG A 203 0.08 6.14 -4.01
C ARG A 203 1.25 6.90 -3.42
N GLY A 204 2.37 6.24 -3.19
CA GLY A 204 3.55 6.95 -2.68
C GLY A 204 4.75 6.06 -2.46
N LEU A 205 5.86 6.73 -2.25
CA LEU A 205 7.14 6.16 -1.87
C LEU A 205 7.65 6.90 -0.64
N MET A 206 7.78 6.17 0.47
CA MET A 206 8.23 6.66 1.76
C MET A 206 9.64 6.16 2.04
N PHE A 207 10.37 6.92 2.84
CA PHE A 207 11.71 6.59 3.31
C PHE A 207 11.77 6.79 4.83
N SER A 208 12.38 5.86 5.54
CA SER A 208 12.72 6.09 6.94
C SER A 208 13.95 5.29 7.35
N PRO A 209 14.69 5.72 8.40
CA PRO A 209 15.51 4.79 9.13
C PRO A 209 14.63 3.75 9.85
N PRO A 210 15.22 2.65 10.34
CA PRO A 210 14.53 1.76 11.27
C PRO A 210 13.98 2.53 12.47
N LEU A 211 12.72 2.30 12.80
CA LEU A 211 12.04 2.90 13.94
C LEU A 211 12.39 2.12 15.20
N ALA A 212 12.70 2.86 16.26
CA ALA A 212 12.93 2.26 17.57
C ALA A 212 11.66 1.52 18.04
N PRO A 213 11.81 0.36 18.69
CA PRO A 213 10.68 -0.31 19.33
C PRO A 213 10.07 0.60 20.39
N ASP A 214 8.74 0.62 20.48
CA ASP A 214 8.03 1.29 21.58
C ASP A 214 8.47 0.61 22.90
N THR A 215 9.44 1.19 23.60
CA THR A 215 10.02 0.65 24.84
C THR A 215 8.99 0.53 25.97
N THR A 216 7.86 1.23 25.83
CA THR A 216 6.69 1.16 26.73
C THR A 216 5.77 -0.04 26.45
N ALA A 217 6.05 -0.86 25.44
CA ALA A 217 5.23 -2.03 25.10
C ALA A 217 5.28 -3.15 26.15
N GLY A 218 6.33 -3.19 26.99
CA GLY A 218 6.47 -4.18 28.07
C GLY A 218 5.64 -3.92 29.32
N GLU A 219 5.23 -2.67 29.57
CA GLU A 219 4.55 -2.25 30.82
C GLU A 219 3.14 -1.67 30.58
N THR A 220 2.71 -1.53 29.32
CA THR A 220 1.39 -0.95 29.03
C THR A 220 0.28 -2.00 29.07
N PRO A 221 -0.89 -1.68 29.65
CA PRO A 221 -2.03 -2.63 29.79
C PRO A 221 -2.72 -2.99 28.46
N HIS A 222 -2.15 -2.59 27.32
CA HIS A 222 -2.76 -2.67 26.00
C HIS A 222 -1.80 -3.32 25.01
N PRO A 223 -1.79 -4.66 24.90
CA PRO A 223 -0.78 -5.41 24.14
C PRO A 223 -0.75 -5.04 22.66
N HIS A 224 -1.89 -4.65 22.08
CA HIS A 224 -2.03 -4.26 20.67
C HIS A 224 -1.97 -2.75 20.44
N ARG A 225 -1.39 -1.95 21.35
CA ARG A 225 -1.28 -0.51 21.16
C ARG A 225 -0.27 -0.18 20.06
N TRP A 226 -0.63 0.77 19.19
CA TRP A 226 0.26 1.43 18.25
C TRP A 226 0.41 2.91 18.59
N SER A 227 1.63 3.42 18.72
CA SER A 227 1.92 4.84 19.01
C SER A 227 1.67 5.78 17.82
N ALA A 228 1.51 5.24 16.60
CA ALA A 228 1.44 5.99 15.35
C ALA A 228 2.58 7.02 15.18
N PRO A 229 3.82 6.54 14.99
CA PRO A 229 4.99 7.41 14.83
C PRO A 229 4.80 8.47 13.74
N ALA A 230 5.43 9.63 13.91
CA ALA A 230 5.29 10.75 12.96
C ALA A 230 5.72 10.41 11.53
N ALA A 231 6.61 9.42 11.35
CA ALA A 231 6.96 8.84 10.06
C ALA A 231 5.73 8.32 9.27
N TRP A 232 4.69 7.84 9.95
CA TRP A 232 3.47 7.26 9.35
C TRP A 232 2.38 8.29 9.03
N GLN A 233 2.55 9.55 9.42
CA GLN A 233 1.49 10.56 9.27
C GLN A 233 1.08 10.77 7.80
N GLY A 234 2.04 10.81 6.87
CA GLY A 234 1.73 10.94 5.44
C GLY A 234 0.87 9.81 4.90
N VAL A 235 1.23 8.56 5.20
CA VAL A 235 0.46 7.38 4.76
C VAL A 235 -0.91 7.35 5.42
N THR A 236 -1.00 7.59 6.72
CA THR A 236 -2.28 7.55 7.45
C THR A 236 -3.23 8.70 7.12
N ALA A 237 -2.69 9.84 6.69
CA ALA A 237 -3.47 10.97 6.18
C ALA A 237 -3.98 10.70 4.76
N ASP A 238 -3.11 10.27 3.84
CA ASP A 238 -3.49 9.99 2.44
C ASP A 238 -4.45 8.80 2.34
N CYS A 239 -4.23 7.72 3.09
CA CYS A 239 -5.06 6.50 2.98
C CYS A 239 -6.52 6.72 3.40
N ALA A 240 -6.80 7.79 4.16
CA ALA A 240 -8.17 8.17 4.50
C ALA A 240 -8.96 8.68 3.27
N GLN A 241 -8.24 9.26 2.29
CA GLN A 241 -8.82 9.87 1.10
C GLN A 241 -8.60 9.01 -0.15
N ALA A 242 -7.46 8.33 -0.23
CA ALA A 242 -7.10 7.46 -1.33
C ALA A 242 -8.15 6.34 -1.51
N ARG A 243 -8.46 6.04 -2.77
CA ARG A 243 -9.42 5.00 -3.12
C ARG A 243 -8.72 3.91 -3.90
N GLY A 244 -8.91 2.68 -3.46
CA GLY A 244 -8.58 1.50 -4.23
C GLY A 244 -9.51 1.32 -5.43
N VAL A 245 -9.22 0.28 -6.21
CA VAL A 245 -9.97 -0.10 -7.41
C VAL A 245 -10.66 -1.44 -7.15
N ARG A 246 -11.87 -1.64 -7.69
CA ARG A 246 -12.52 -2.95 -7.62
C ARG A 246 -11.72 -3.96 -8.44
N ALA A 247 -11.32 -5.05 -7.81
CA ALA A 247 -10.58 -6.13 -8.46
C ALA A 247 -11.47 -7.36 -8.67
N GLY A 248 -11.21 -8.13 -9.72
CA GLY A 248 -11.79 -9.45 -9.88
C GLY A 248 -13.23 -9.53 -10.43
N LEU A 249 -13.71 -8.56 -11.21
CA LEU A 249 -14.87 -8.81 -12.09
C LEU A 249 -14.53 -8.48 -13.55
N PRO A 250 -14.45 -9.48 -14.45
CA PRO A 250 -14.45 -9.22 -15.88
C PRO A 250 -15.87 -8.88 -16.29
N TRP A 251 -16.36 -7.69 -15.92
CA TRP A 251 -17.71 -7.24 -16.30
C TRP A 251 -17.91 -7.35 -17.82
N GLN A 252 -16.85 -7.16 -18.60
CA GLN A 252 -16.82 -7.36 -20.06
C GLN A 252 -17.11 -8.80 -20.51
N ARG A 253 -16.66 -9.83 -19.76
CA ARG A 253 -16.96 -11.24 -20.09
C ARG A 253 -18.39 -11.61 -19.68
N ALA A 254 -18.84 -11.11 -18.53
CA ALA A 254 -20.22 -11.34 -18.09
C ALA A 254 -21.25 -10.65 -19.00
N SER A 255 -20.99 -9.41 -19.43
CA SER A 255 -21.84 -8.71 -20.39
C SER A 255 -21.86 -9.41 -21.75
N GLY A 256 -20.71 -9.91 -22.22
CA GLY A 256 -20.62 -10.68 -23.46
C GLY A 256 -21.43 -11.97 -23.40
N VAL A 257 -21.33 -12.74 -22.31
CA VAL A 257 -22.11 -13.96 -22.12
C VAL A 257 -23.60 -13.66 -22.00
N ILE A 258 -24.01 -12.63 -21.24
CA ILE A 258 -25.42 -12.22 -21.13
C ILE A 258 -25.97 -11.77 -22.49
N ALA A 259 -25.22 -10.97 -23.25
CA ALA A 259 -25.62 -10.53 -24.59
C ALA A 259 -25.75 -11.71 -25.57
N LEU A 260 -24.78 -12.64 -25.56
CA LEU A 260 -24.85 -13.87 -26.38
C LEU A 260 -26.03 -14.76 -25.98
N SER A 261 -26.31 -14.87 -24.68
CA SER A 261 -27.46 -15.64 -24.17
C SER A 261 -28.78 -15.01 -24.64
N LEU A 262 -28.89 -13.68 -24.58
CA LEU A 262 -30.06 -12.95 -25.07
C LEU A 262 -30.23 -13.08 -26.58
N MET A 263 -29.15 -13.00 -27.36
CA MET A 263 -29.18 -13.22 -28.81
C MET A 263 -29.60 -14.65 -29.18
N ALA A 264 -29.08 -15.65 -28.47
CA ALA A 264 -29.45 -17.05 -28.70
C ALA A 264 -30.92 -17.30 -28.37
N LEU A 265 -31.42 -16.73 -27.26
CA LEU A 265 -32.83 -16.83 -26.88
C LEU A 265 -33.74 -16.15 -27.91
N TRP A 266 -33.34 -14.98 -28.43
CA TRP A 266 -34.05 -14.28 -29.51
C TRP A 266 -34.08 -15.06 -30.83
N GLY A 267 -32.94 -15.67 -31.20
CA GLY A 267 -32.83 -16.50 -32.40
C GLY A 267 -33.72 -17.73 -32.31
N ALA A 268 -33.71 -18.43 -31.18
CA ALA A 268 -34.57 -19.58 -30.94
C ALA A 268 -36.06 -19.20 -30.98
N GLY A 269 -36.43 -18.08 -30.34
CA GLY A 269 -37.81 -17.56 -30.36
C GLY A 269 -38.29 -17.23 -31.77
N SER A 270 -37.44 -16.61 -32.60
CA SER A 270 -37.76 -16.30 -34.00
C SER A 270 -37.99 -17.55 -34.84
N LEU A 271 -37.15 -18.58 -34.67
CA LEU A 271 -37.29 -19.86 -35.41
C LEU A 271 -38.55 -20.61 -35.03
N VAL A 272 -38.90 -20.66 -33.73
CA VAL A 272 -40.14 -21.26 -33.24
C VAL A 272 -41.36 -20.50 -33.79
N SER A 273 -41.33 -19.16 -33.74
CA SER A 273 -42.41 -18.33 -34.28
C SER A 273 -42.60 -18.54 -35.78
N PHE A 274 -41.51 -18.71 -36.54
CA PHE A 274 -41.56 -18.97 -37.97
C PHE A 274 -42.11 -20.36 -38.30
N ALA A 275 -41.71 -21.39 -37.55
CA ALA A 275 -42.20 -22.75 -37.72
C ALA A 275 -43.71 -22.86 -37.45
N VAL A 276 -44.19 -22.20 -36.39
CA VAL A 276 -45.63 -22.15 -36.05
C VAL A 276 -46.42 -21.39 -37.11
N ASN A 277 -45.88 -20.29 -37.65
CA ASN A 277 -46.55 -19.50 -38.69
C ASN A 277 -46.63 -20.20 -40.06
N ARG A 278 -45.86 -21.27 -40.30
CA ARG A 278 -45.96 -22.10 -41.52
C ARG A 278 -46.92 -23.29 -41.39
N GLN A 279 -47.41 -23.57 -40.18
CA GLN A 279 -48.33 -24.68 -39.91
C GLN A 279 -49.81 -24.25 -39.93
N HIS A 280 -50.09 -22.99 -40.29
CA HIS A 280 -51.41 -22.45 -40.61
C HIS A 280 -51.43 -21.99 -42.07
#